data_AF-A0A8J8JZT3-F1
#
_entry.id   AF-A0A8J8JZT3-F1
#
_cell.length_a   1.000
_cell.length_b   1.000
_cell.length_c   1.000
_cell.angle_alpha   90.00
_cell.angle_beta   90.00
_cell.angle_gamma   90.00
#
_symmetry.space_group_name_H-M   'P 1'
#
loop_
_entity.id
_entity.type
_entity.pdbx_description
1 polymer ?
#
loop_
_entity_poly.entity_id
_entity_poly.type
_entity_poly.pdbx_seq_one_letter_code
_entity_poly.pdbx_strand_id
1 'polypeptide(L)'
;MGQLLDRLQKLGIPCEQLKVKLKKALEKRNWLAHSYFSERAMEFMNEKGRNKMIAELEQTNEFFMAVDSDISSIFHQIAEKYGLTDDVFKKIMDELLVESNSDL
;
A
#
# COMPACT_ATOMS: atom_id res chain seq x y z
N MET A 1 0.83 2.51 -5.33
CA MET A 1 1.49 1.18 -5.27
C MET A 1 2.23 0.79 -6.55
N GLY A 2 1.59 0.73 -7.73
CA GLY A 2 2.29 0.30 -8.97
C GLY A 2 3.43 1.23 -9.42
N GLN A 3 3.24 2.54 -9.33
CA GLN A 3 4.29 3.53 -9.66
C GLN A 3 5.45 3.52 -8.66
N LEU A 4 5.22 3.10 -7.42
CA LEU A 4 6.26 3.03 -6.39
C LEU A 4 7.26 1.91 -6.69
N LEU A 5 6.75 0.74 -7.12
CA LEU A 5 7.55 -0.40 -7.59
C LEU A 5 8.44 -0.04 -8.77
N ASP A 6 7.90 0.64 -9.78
CA ASP A 6 8.65 1.04 -10.98
C ASP A 6 9.77 2.04 -10.63
N ARG A 7 9.49 2.97 -9.71
CA ARG A 7 10.49 3.93 -9.21
C ARG A 7 11.56 3.25 -8.36
N LEU A 8 11.20 2.33 -7.47
CA LEU A 8 12.16 1.56 -6.66
C LEU A 8 13.09 0.70 -7.53
N GLN A 9 12.57 0.12 -8.62
CA GLN A 9 13.37 -0.64 -9.57
C GLN A 9 14.37 0.23 -10.34
N LYS A 10 13.96 1.45 -10.72
CA LYS A 10 14.84 2.45 -11.37
C LYS A 10 15.94 2.99 -10.44
N LEU A 11 15.68 3.03 -9.13
CA LEU A 11 16.64 3.47 -8.11
C LEU A 11 17.68 2.40 -7.73
N GLY A 12 17.62 1.20 -8.32
CA GLY A 12 18.62 0.15 -8.10
C GLY A 12 18.63 -0.43 -6.69
N ILE A 13 17.56 -0.23 -5.91
CA ILE A 13 17.42 -0.76 -4.55
C ILE A 13 17.06 -2.25 -4.66
N PRO A 14 17.99 -3.19 -4.37
CA PRO A 14 17.75 -4.60 -4.55
C PRO A 14 17.07 -5.14 -3.30
N CYS A 15 15.76 -4.97 -3.22
CA CYS A 15 14.95 -5.60 -2.20
C CYS A 15 13.97 -6.58 -2.85
N GLU A 16 14.48 -7.70 -3.38
CA GLU A 16 13.64 -8.66 -4.10
C GLU A 16 12.53 -9.25 -3.22
N GLN A 17 12.77 -9.37 -1.92
CA GLN A 17 11.74 -9.75 -0.95
C GLN A 17 10.62 -8.71 -0.87
N LEU A 18 10.96 -7.41 -0.89
CA LEU A 18 9.99 -6.32 -0.92
C LEU A 18 9.22 -6.29 -2.24
N LYS A 19 9.89 -6.54 -3.36
CA LYS A 19 9.27 -6.61 -4.69
C LYS A 19 8.23 -7.72 -4.77
N VAL A 20 8.52 -8.90 -4.21
CA VAL A 20 7.56 -10.01 -4.14
C VAL A 20 6.37 -9.65 -3.24
N LYS A 21 6.61 -9.06 -2.06
CA LYS A 21 5.53 -8.63 -1.15
C LYS A 21 4.63 -7.56 -1.79
N LEU A 22 5.22 -6.53 -2.38
CA LEU A 22 4.52 -5.46 -3.09
C LEU A 22 3.72 -5.99 -4.29
N LYS A 23 4.28 -6.94 -5.05
CA LYS A 23 3.56 -7.58 -6.16
C LYS A 23 2.33 -8.34 -5.66
N LYS A 24 2.48 -9.13 -4.60
CA LYS A 24 1.35 -9.83 -3.95
C LYS A 24 0.29 -8.85 -3.42
N ALA A 25 0.70 -7.74 -2.82
CA ALA A 25 -0.22 -6.70 -2.38
C ALA A 25 -0.97 -6.06 -3.57
N LEU A 26 -0.28 -5.79 -4.67
CA LEU A 26 -0.90 -5.23 -5.87
C LEU A 26 -1.91 -6.20 -6.51
N GLU A 27 -1.55 -7.49 -6.61
CA GLU A 27 -2.45 -8.54 -7.09
C GLU A 27 -3.67 -8.67 -6.18
N LYS A 28 -3.48 -8.69 -4.85
CA LYS A 28 -4.59 -8.75 -3.88
C LYS A 28 -5.51 -7.55 -3.98
N ARG A 29 -4.97 -6.33 -4.16
CA ARG A 29 -5.76 -5.11 -4.36
C ARG A 29 -6.59 -5.17 -5.64
N ASN A 30 -5.97 -5.61 -6.74
CA ASN A 30 -6.65 -5.70 -8.03
C ASN A 30 -7.75 -6.76 -7.99
N TRP A 31 -7.50 -7.92 -7.37
CA TRP A 31 -8.52 -8.92 -7.13
C TRP A 31 -9.67 -8.36 -6.27
N LEU A 32 -9.36 -7.60 -5.21
CA LEU A 32 -10.38 -6.98 -4.37
C LEU A 32 -11.27 -5.99 -5.16
N ALA A 33 -10.66 -5.18 -6.04
CA ALA A 33 -11.37 -4.18 -6.82
C ALA A 33 -12.19 -4.77 -7.98
N HIS A 34 -11.69 -5.83 -8.63
CA HIS A 34 -12.27 -6.34 -9.87
C HIS A 34 -13.08 -7.63 -9.71
N SER A 35 -12.73 -8.48 -8.74
CA SER A 35 -13.23 -9.87 -8.69
C SER A 35 -13.93 -10.22 -7.38
N TYR A 36 -13.46 -9.69 -6.23
CA TYR A 36 -13.94 -10.11 -4.91
C TYR A 36 -15.45 -9.98 -4.70
N PHE A 37 -16.03 -8.83 -5.03
CA PHE A 37 -17.48 -8.62 -4.84
C PHE A 37 -18.33 -9.48 -5.78
N SER A 38 -17.83 -9.77 -6.98
CA SER A 38 -18.52 -10.65 -7.93
C SER A 38 -18.45 -12.11 -7.48
N GLU A 39 -17.30 -12.57 -7.01
CA GLU A 39 -17.08 -13.92 -6.49
C GLU A 39 -17.89 -14.18 -5.20
N ARG A 40 -18.02 -13.17 -4.34
CA ARG A 40 -18.73 -13.25 -3.05
C ARG A 40 -20.18 -12.76 -3.12
N ALA A 41 -20.71 -12.48 -4.30
CA ALA A 41 -22.07 -11.97 -4.49
C ALA A 41 -23.14 -12.85 -3.81
N MET A 42 -22.94 -14.17 -3.79
CA MET A 42 -23.85 -15.11 -3.15
C MET A 42 -23.74 -15.10 -1.61
N GLU A 43 -22.54 -14.88 -1.05
CA GLU A 43 -22.34 -14.75 0.40
C GLU A 43 -22.85 -13.41 0.93
N PHE A 44 -22.94 -12.38 0.09
CA PHE A 44 -23.56 -11.11 0.46
C PHE A 44 -25.07 -11.24 0.81
N MET A 45 -25.75 -12.21 0.21
CA MET A 45 -27.20 -12.40 0.33
C MET A 45 -27.64 -12.95 1.69
N ASN A 46 -26.72 -13.45 2.52
CA ASN A 46 -27.06 -13.95 3.86
C ASN A 46 -26.15 -13.34 4.94
N GLU A 47 -26.66 -13.26 6.17
CA GLU A 47 -25.94 -12.63 7.28
C GLU A 47 -24.62 -13.35 7.60
N LYS A 48 -24.63 -14.68 7.57
CA LYS A 48 -23.44 -15.50 7.83
C LYS A 48 -22.33 -15.25 6.81
N GLY A 49 -22.69 -15.05 5.54
CA GLY A 49 -21.76 -14.75 4.47
C GLY A 49 -21.27 -13.30 4.52
N ARG A 50 -22.12 -12.34 4.89
CA ARG A 50 -21.65 -10.97 5.18
C ARG A 50 -20.62 -10.93 6.31
N ASN A 51 -20.85 -11.66 7.40
CA ASN A 51 -19.87 -11.74 8.50
C ASN A 51 -18.54 -12.37 8.04
N LYS A 52 -18.58 -13.39 7.17
CA LYS A 52 -17.37 -13.93 6.54
C LYS A 52 -16.67 -12.91 5.65
N MET A 53 -17.41 -12.20 4.82
CA MET A 53 -16.87 -11.17 3.93
C MET A 53 -16.21 -10.04 4.73
N ILE A 54 -16.79 -9.64 5.86
CA ILE A 54 -16.19 -8.65 6.76
C ILE A 54 -14.86 -9.18 7.33
N ALA A 55 -14.85 -10.40 7.87
CA ALA A 55 -13.62 -11.00 8.40
C ALA A 55 -12.52 -11.17 7.33
N GLU A 56 -12.89 -11.52 6.09
CA GLU A 56 -11.95 -11.60 4.96
C GLU A 56 -11.39 -10.21 4.56
N LEU A 57 -12.23 -9.17 4.62
CA LEU A 57 -11.81 -7.79 4.36
C LEU A 57 -10.89 -7.27 5.47
N GLU A 58 -11.19 -7.56 6.74
CA GLU A 58 -10.37 -7.18 7.88
C GLU A 58 -8.97 -7.83 7.79
N GLN A 59 -8.89 -9.14 7.53
CA GLN A 59 -7.61 -9.81 7.31
C GLN A 59 -6.84 -9.24 6.11
N THR A 60 -7.56 -8.86 5.05
CA THR A 60 -6.94 -8.24 3.88
C THR A 60 -6.40 -6.84 4.21
N ASN A 61 -7.11 -6.09 5.05
CA ASN A 61 -6.67 -4.79 5.54
C ASN A 61 -5.42 -4.92 6.44
N GLU A 62 -5.42 -5.87 7.38
CA GLU A 62 -4.24 -6.18 8.21
C GLU A 62 -3.02 -6.54 7.36
N PHE A 63 -3.23 -7.35 6.31
CA PHE A 63 -2.17 -7.68 5.36
C PHE A 63 -1.60 -6.43 4.67
N PHE A 64 -2.45 -5.49 4.26
CA PHE A 64 -1.98 -4.24 3.66
C PHE A 64 -1.23 -3.37 4.66
N MET A 65 -1.70 -3.26 5.91
CA MET A 65 -1.00 -2.51 6.97
C MET A 65 0.37 -3.12 7.28
N ALA A 66 0.48 -4.44 7.32
CA ALA A 66 1.76 -5.12 7.53
C ALA A 66 2.74 -4.85 6.39
N VAL A 67 2.26 -4.91 5.14
CA VAL A 67 3.08 -4.58 3.96
C VAL A 67 3.51 -3.11 3.97
N ASP A 68 2.63 -2.20 4.36
CA ASP A 68 2.92 -0.78 4.45
C ASP A 68 3.95 -0.45 5.55
N SER A 69 3.84 -1.12 6.71
CA SER A 69 4.82 -1.03 7.79
C SER A 69 6.20 -1.56 7.37
N ASP A 70 6.24 -2.70 6.67
CA ASP A 70 7.47 -3.26 6.12
C ASP A 70 8.13 -2.29 5.12
N ILE A 71 7.34 -1.71 4.22
CA ILE A 71 7.82 -0.70 3.25
C ILE A 71 8.35 0.52 4.00
N SER A 72 7.62 1.03 4.98
CA SER A 72 7.98 2.23 5.74
C SER A 72 9.29 2.04 6.50
N SER A 73 9.53 0.86 7.10
CA SER A 73 10.79 0.55 7.77
C SER A 73 11.98 0.54 6.81
N ILE A 74 11.81 -0.07 5.64
CA ILE A 74 12.86 -0.09 4.60
C ILE A 74 13.09 1.32 4.06
N PHE A 75 12.01 2.08 3.85
CA PHE A 75 12.09 3.45 3.37
C PHE A 75 12.81 4.35 4.37
N HIS A 76 12.53 4.20 5.67
CA HIS A 76 13.22 4.94 6.74
C HIS A 76 14.72 4.63 6.78
N GLN A 77 15.11 3.35 6.69
CA GLN A 77 16.53 2.96 6.64
C GLN A 77 17.25 3.52 5.40
N ILE A 78 16.57 3.57 4.25
CA ILE A 78 17.12 4.15 3.03
C ILE A 78 17.16 5.68 3.14
N ALA A 79 16.13 6.31 3.69
CA ALA A 79 16.02 7.75 3.86
C ALA A 79 17.12 8.28 4.80
N GLU A 80 17.37 7.62 5.94
CA GLU A 80 18.51 7.94 6.81
C GLU A 80 19.85 7.83 6.06
N LYS A 81 20.03 6.76 5.29
CA LYS A 81 21.28 6.52 4.54
C LYS A 81 21.53 7.57 3.44
N TYR A 82 20.46 8.16 2.90
CA TYR A 82 20.51 9.21 1.88
C TYR A 82 20.33 10.63 2.46
N GLY A 83 20.29 10.80 3.79
CA GLY A 83 20.19 12.11 4.45
C GLY A 83 18.80 12.77 4.39
N LEU A 84 17.77 12.02 3.99
CA LEU A 84 16.37 12.42 4.14
C LEU A 84 15.92 12.06 5.55
N THR A 85 16.22 12.93 6.51
CA THR A 85 15.64 12.86 7.85
C THR A 85 14.14 13.18 7.82
N ASP A 86 13.38 12.70 8.81
CA ASP A 86 11.92 12.94 8.92
C ASP A 86 11.54 14.42 8.82
N ASP A 87 12.46 15.33 9.18
CA ASP A 87 12.31 16.77 9.08
C ASP A 87 12.24 17.25 7.62
N VAL A 88 13.10 16.70 6.75
CA VAL A 88 13.11 16.99 5.31
C VAL A 88 11.87 16.39 4.65
N PHE A 89 11.45 15.19 5.06
CA PHE A 89 10.25 14.54 4.54
C PHE A 89 8.98 15.32 4.91
N LYS A 90 8.87 15.77 6.16
CA LYS A 90 7.78 16.64 6.60
C LYS A 90 7.75 17.94 5.81
N LYS A 91 8.91 18.57 5.61
CA LYS A 91 8.99 19.83 4.87
C LYS A 91 8.52 19.70 3.40
N ILE A 92 8.93 18.62 2.72
CA ILE A 92 8.49 18.33 1.34
C ILE A 92 7.00 18.00 1.29
N MET A 93 6.48 17.23 2.26
CA MET A 93 5.05 16.89 2.32
C MET A 93 4.19 18.13 2.59
N ASP A 94 4.66 19.04 3.45
CA ASP A 94 4.00 20.31 3.75
C ASP A 94 3.97 21.21 2.51
N GLU A 95 5.10 21.31 1.78
CA GLU A 95 5.18 22.06 0.51
C GLU A 95 4.20 21.51 -0.55
N LEU A 96 4.10 20.18 -0.69
CA LEU A 96 3.17 19.55 -1.64
C LEU A 96 1.68 19.74 -1.27
N LEU A 97 1.35 19.76 0.02
CA LEU A 97 -0.01 20.02 0.49
C LEU A 97 -0.39 21.49 0.33
N VAL A 98 0.57 22.40 0.44
CA VAL A 98 0.37 23.84 0.19
C VAL A 98 0.16 24.09 -1.31
N GLU A 99 0.95 23.48 -2.20
CA GLU A 99 0.76 23.59 -3.65
C GLU A 99 -0.62 23.07 -4.08
N SER A 100 -1.04 21.89 -3.58
CA SER A 100 -2.35 21.31 -3.91
C SER A 100 -3.55 22.14 -3.43
N ASN A 101 -3.38 23.01 -2.43
CA ASN A 101 -4.42 23.93 -1.97
C ASN A 101 -4.37 25.30 -2.68
N SER A 102 -3.28 25.61 -3.37
CA SER A 102 -3.13 26.84 -4.16
C SER A 102 -3.66 26.74 -5.59
N ASP A 103 -3.94 25.52 -6.05
CA ASP A 103 -4.52 25.21 -7.37
C ASP A 103 -6.07 25.10 -7.38
N LEU A 104 -6.75 25.52 -6.29
CA LEU A 104 -8.22 25.64 -6.18
C LEU A 104 -8.65 27.11 -6.14
#